data_AF-A0A958PMZ7-F1
#
_entry.id   AF-A0A958PMZ7-F1
#
_cell.length_a   1.000
_cell.length_b   1.000
_cell.length_c   1.000
_cell.angle_alpha   90.00
_cell.angle_beta   90.00
_cell.angle_gamma   90.00
#
_symmetry.space_group_name_H-M   'P 1'
#
loop_
_entity.id
_entity.type
_entity.pdbx_description
1 polymer ?
#
loop_
_entity_poly.entity_id
_entity_poly.type
_entity_poly.pdbx_seq_one_letter_code
_entity_poly.pdbx_strand_id
1 'polypeptide(L)'
;MSSQNTLGKLSNTETGKELSFSINPTEFVLNRSFDFQLEPQLGQAAPMVAFRCGGLTNLSFDLVFDQDADKDCDLKKVESFLADLNKINKDTRSVAPLEFSMGSFSFKGYMNGYTLQAVRFNEQGDATSLRLSATLISTGDLEQKGAK
;
A
#
# COMPACT_ATOMS: atom_id res chain seq x y z
N MET A 1 -14.12 26.41 -6.72
CA MET A 1 -13.57 25.41 -5.79
C MET A 1 -13.72 24.06 -6.47
N SER A 2 -12.67 23.61 -7.15
CA SER A 2 -12.71 22.39 -7.96
C SER A 2 -12.59 21.19 -7.03
N SER A 3 -13.69 20.48 -6.80
CA SER A 3 -13.71 19.24 -6.03
C SER A 3 -12.88 18.20 -6.79
N GLN A 4 -11.63 17.99 -6.39
CA GLN A 4 -10.85 16.87 -6.90
C GLN A 4 -11.59 15.58 -6.52
N ASN A 5 -11.97 14.80 -7.53
CA ASN A 5 -12.69 13.55 -7.35
C ASN A 5 -11.69 12.45 -6.94
N THR A 6 -11.07 12.63 -5.78
CA THR A 6 -10.04 11.74 -5.26
C THR A 6 -10.69 10.60 -4.47
N LEU A 7 -10.54 9.36 -4.94
CA LEU A 7 -11.14 8.18 -4.29
C LEU A 7 -10.27 7.66 -3.14
N GLY A 8 -8.95 7.81 -3.29
CA GLY A 8 -8.00 7.51 -2.25
C GLY A 8 -6.64 8.13 -2.53
N LYS A 9 -5.75 7.99 -1.57
CA LYS A 9 -4.38 8.51 -1.66
C LYS A 9 -3.39 7.56 -1.01
N LEU A 10 -2.19 7.53 -1.60
CA LEU A 10 -1.00 6.95 -1.03
C LEU A 10 -0.08 8.10 -0.62
N SER A 11 0.18 8.25 0.68
CA SER A 11 0.96 9.37 1.21
C SER A 11 2.25 8.89 1.86
N ASN A 12 3.32 9.66 1.71
CA ASN A 12 4.56 9.45 2.41
C ASN A 12 4.57 10.29 3.69
N THR A 13 4.61 9.60 4.83
CA THR A 13 4.41 10.24 6.15
C THR A 13 5.57 11.14 6.58
N GLU A 14 6.77 10.97 6.04
CA GLU A 14 7.94 11.81 6.36
C GLU A 14 8.01 13.04 5.45
N THR A 15 7.80 12.86 4.15
CA THR A 15 7.96 13.94 3.16
C THR A 15 6.69 14.75 2.93
N GLY A 16 5.53 14.24 3.35
CA GLY A 16 4.22 14.83 3.09
C GLY A 16 3.81 14.78 1.61
N LYS A 17 4.56 14.07 0.76
CA LYS A 17 4.18 13.87 -0.64
C LYS A 17 2.99 12.91 -0.71
N GLU A 18 2.01 13.27 -1.53
CA GLU A 18 0.79 12.48 -1.70
C GLU A 18 0.60 12.11 -3.17
N LEU A 19 0.25 10.86 -3.40
CA LEU A 19 -0.19 10.34 -4.69
C LEU A 19 -1.68 10.03 -4.58
N SER A 20 -2.48 10.89 -5.20
CA SER A 20 -3.93 10.72 -5.29
C SER A 20 -4.28 9.81 -6.46
N PHE A 21 -5.27 8.94 -6.28
CA PHE A 21 -5.82 8.11 -7.35
C PHE A 21 -7.33 8.32 -7.47
N SER A 22 -7.79 8.43 -8.71
CA SER A 22 -9.18 8.71 -9.08
C SER A 22 -9.91 7.48 -9.62
N ILE A 23 -9.19 6.36 -9.80
CA ILE A 23 -9.75 5.06 -10.20
C ILE A 23 -9.65 4.13 -8.99
N ASN A 24 -10.77 3.49 -8.65
CA ASN A 24 -10.78 2.53 -7.56
C ASN A 24 -9.89 1.32 -7.90
N PRO A 25 -9.07 0.84 -6.95
CA PRO A 25 -8.43 -0.45 -7.10
C PRO A 25 -9.48 -1.53 -7.33
N THR A 26 -9.20 -2.49 -8.22
CA THR A 26 -10.10 -3.62 -8.48
C THR A 26 -10.18 -4.54 -7.25
N GLU A 27 -9.05 -4.71 -6.56
CA GLU A 27 -8.95 -5.47 -5.33
C GLU A 27 -7.81 -4.94 -4.44
N PHE A 28 -7.95 -5.14 -3.14
CA PHE A 28 -6.84 -5.07 -2.19
C PHE A 28 -6.92 -6.28 -1.25
N VAL A 29 -5.77 -6.88 -0.97
CA VAL A 29 -5.65 -8.09 -0.17
C VAL A 29 -4.87 -7.76 1.10
N LEU A 30 -5.53 -7.92 2.25
CA LEU A 30 -4.92 -7.77 3.56
C LEU A 30 -4.58 -9.15 4.12
N ASN A 31 -3.29 -9.50 4.10
CA ASN A 31 -2.78 -10.75 4.62
C ASN A 31 -2.28 -10.57 6.04
N ARG A 32 -2.86 -11.30 7.00
CA ARG A 32 -2.39 -11.39 8.38
C ARG A 32 -1.97 -12.82 8.68
N SER A 33 -0.75 -12.99 9.14
CA SER A 33 -0.25 -14.28 9.62
C SER A 33 -0.07 -14.23 11.13
N PHE A 34 -0.27 -15.36 11.80
CA PHE A 34 -0.04 -15.52 13.23
C PHE A 34 0.71 -16.84 13.42
N ASP A 35 1.76 -16.80 14.24
CA ASP A 35 2.52 -18.01 14.55
C ASP A 35 2.06 -18.60 15.88
N PHE A 36 1.71 -19.88 15.85
CA PHE A 36 1.23 -20.63 17.00
C PHE A 36 2.11 -21.86 17.22
N GLN A 37 2.55 -22.04 18.46
CA GLN A 37 3.23 -23.25 18.89
C GLN A 37 2.20 -24.26 19.39
N LEU A 38 2.29 -25.48 18.88
CA LEU A 38 1.48 -26.61 19.31
C LEU A 38 2.34 -27.51 20.19
N GLU A 39 1.96 -27.67 21.45
CA GLU A 39 2.60 -28.59 22.39
C GLU A 39 1.66 -29.75 22.71
N PRO A 40 1.96 -30.99 22.26
CA PRO A 40 1.13 -32.15 22.59
C PRO A 40 1.27 -32.49 24.07
N GLN A 41 0.16 -32.57 24.80
CA GLN A 41 0.14 -32.97 26.20
C GLN A 41 -0.36 -34.41 26.37
N LEU A 42 0.40 -35.22 27.10
CA LEU A 42 0.01 -36.59 27.43
C LEU A 42 -1.24 -36.58 28.34
N GLY A 43 -2.27 -37.32 27.93
CA GLY A 43 -3.53 -37.42 28.69
C GLY A 43 -4.61 -36.41 28.30
N GLN A 44 -4.35 -35.52 27.35
CA GLN A 44 -5.37 -34.67 26.74
C GLN A 44 -5.64 -35.06 25.28
N ALA A 45 -6.89 -34.90 24.84
CA ALA A 45 -7.30 -35.21 23.47
C ALA A 45 -6.87 -34.13 22.44
N ALA A 46 -6.52 -32.93 22.90
CA ALA A 46 -6.11 -31.81 22.05
C ALA A 46 -4.76 -31.23 22.52
N PRO A 47 -3.91 -30.74 21.60
CA PRO A 47 -2.65 -30.10 21.95
C PRO A 47 -2.88 -28.73 22.59
N MET A 48 -1.96 -28.31 23.44
CA MET A 48 -1.92 -26.93 23.96
C MET A 48 -1.45 -26.00 22.84
N VAL A 49 -2.22 -24.95 22.57
CA VAL A 49 -1.88 -23.94 21.57
C VAL A 49 -1.37 -22.70 22.31
N ALA A 50 -0.08 -22.38 22.12
CA ALA A 50 0.54 -21.18 22.65
C ALA A 50 0.82 -20.19 21.52
N PHE A 51 0.43 -18.93 21.71
CA PHE A 51 0.76 -17.86 20.77
C PHE A 51 2.26 -17.52 20.86
N ARG A 52 2.98 -17.52 19.73
CA ARG A 52 4.40 -17.14 19.68
C ARG A 52 4.56 -15.67 19.33
N CYS A 53 4.09 -15.29 18.15
CA CYS A 53 4.20 -13.92 17.67
C CYS A 53 3.10 -13.61 16.65
N GLY A 54 2.75 -12.32 16.56
CA GLY A 54 1.95 -11.79 15.48
C GLY A 54 2.84 -11.67 14.26
N GLY A 55 2.47 -12.34 13.17
CA GLY A 55 3.18 -12.20 11.91
C GLY A 55 2.98 -10.81 11.31
N LEU A 56 3.83 -10.47 10.34
CA LEU A 56 3.75 -9.20 9.64
C LEU A 56 2.44 -9.13 8.84
N THR A 57 1.69 -8.04 9.04
CA THR A 57 0.50 -7.77 8.23
C THR A 57 0.92 -7.12 6.92
N ASN A 58 0.51 -7.69 5.80
CA ASN A 58 0.83 -7.19 4.47
C ASN A 58 -0.44 -6.71 3.77
N LEU A 59 -0.37 -5.54 3.15
CA LEU A 59 -1.41 -5.04 2.26
C LEU A 59 -0.88 -5.06 0.82
N SER A 60 -1.53 -5.81 -0.05
CA SER A 60 -1.24 -5.84 -1.49
C SER A 60 -2.40 -5.19 -2.25
N PHE A 61 -2.11 -4.30 -3.20
CA PHE A 61 -3.12 -3.60 -3.98
C PHE A 61 -2.66 -3.32 -5.40
N ASP A 62 -3.64 -3.19 -6.30
CA ASP A 62 -3.44 -2.83 -7.70
C ASP A 62 -4.14 -1.51 -8.03
N LEU A 63 -3.35 -0.51 -8.40
CA LEU A 63 -3.82 0.81 -8.84
C LEU A 63 -3.66 0.96 -10.35
N VAL A 64 -4.61 1.66 -10.96
CA VAL A 64 -4.56 2.04 -12.37
C VAL A 64 -4.56 3.56 -12.46
N PHE A 65 -3.62 4.08 -13.21
CA PHE A 65 -3.51 5.49 -13.56
C PHE A 65 -3.73 5.59 -15.07
N ASP A 66 -4.77 6.28 -15.49
CA ASP A 66 -5.15 6.38 -16.91
C ASP A 66 -5.50 7.84 -17.24
N GLN A 67 -4.73 8.45 -18.14
CA GLN A 67 -4.92 9.84 -18.57
C GLN A 67 -6.18 10.04 -19.41
N ASP A 68 -6.63 9.00 -20.10
CA ASP A 68 -7.83 9.05 -20.94
C ASP A 68 -9.09 9.02 -20.05
N ALA A 69 -9.03 8.26 -18.95
CA ALA A 69 -10.12 8.16 -17.98
C ALA A 69 -10.15 9.31 -16.97
N ASP A 70 -8.98 9.82 -16.59
CA ASP A 70 -8.83 10.97 -15.69
C ASP A 70 -7.81 11.96 -16.26
N LYS A 71 -8.30 13.09 -16.78
CA LYS A 71 -7.46 14.13 -17.39
C LYS A 71 -6.56 14.85 -16.39
N ASP A 72 -6.87 14.78 -15.10
CA ASP A 72 -6.05 15.36 -14.04
C ASP A 72 -4.96 14.37 -13.55
N CYS A 73 -4.96 13.14 -14.07
CA CYS A 73 -3.97 12.12 -13.78
C CYS A 73 -2.63 12.45 -14.45
N ASP A 74 -1.64 12.79 -13.63
CA ASP A 74 -0.28 13.06 -14.11
C ASP A 74 0.63 11.86 -13.85
N LEU A 75 0.92 11.09 -14.91
CA LEU A 75 1.76 9.90 -14.85
C LEU A 75 3.19 10.22 -14.41
N LYS A 76 3.71 11.42 -14.68
CA LYS A 76 5.05 11.83 -14.24
C LYS A 76 5.11 12.00 -12.72
N LYS A 77 4.00 12.40 -12.09
CA LYS A 77 3.91 12.45 -10.62
C LYS A 77 3.95 11.05 -10.02
N VAL A 78 3.31 10.06 -10.66
CA VAL A 78 3.37 8.65 -10.23
C VAL A 78 4.82 8.16 -10.23
N GLU A 79 5.53 8.34 -11.35
CA GLU A 79 6.92 7.92 -11.48
C GLU A 79 7.85 8.65 -10.50
N SER A 80 7.70 9.97 -10.37
CA SER A 80 8.49 10.76 -9.41
C SER A 80 8.21 10.34 -7.97
N PHE A 81 6.96 10.02 -7.63
CA PHE A 81 6.60 9.56 -6.28
C PHE A 81 7.27 8.22 -5.99
N LEU A 82 7.17 7.25 -6.91
CA LEU A 82 7.78 5.93 -6.77
C LEU A 82 9.31 5.99 -6.68
N ALA A 83 9.94 6.86 -7.48
CA ALA A 83 11.40 7.07 -7.42
C ALA A 83 11.86 7.60 -6.05
N ASP A 84 11.01 8.36 -5.36
CA ASP A 84 11.31 8.88 -4.02
C ASP A 84 11.14 7.84 -2.91
N LEU A 85 10.35 6.78 -3.12
CA LEU A 85 10.09 5.75 -2.10
C LEU A 85 11.33 4.96 -1.70
N ASN A 86 12.28 4.79 -2.63
CA ASN A 86 13.52 4.06 -2.38
C ASN A 86 14.63 4.93 -1.77
N LYS A 87 14.35 6.19 -1.44
CA LYS A 87 15.34 7.06 -0.81
C LYS A 87 15.46 6.71 0.67
N ILE A 88 16.61 6.13 1.03
CA ILE A 88 16.97 5.87 2.41
C ILE A 88 17.25 7.21 3.10
N ASN A 89 16.54 7.47 4.19
CA ASN A 89 16.80 8.61 5.04
C ASN A 89 18.12 8.39 5.78
N LYS A 90 19.08 9.32 5.61
CA LYS A 90 20.44 9.19 6.15
C LYS A 90 20.49 9.24 7.68
N ASP A 91 19.54 9.95 8.30
CA ASP A 91 19.51 10.18 9.73
C ASP A 91 18.91 8.98 10.47
N THR A 92 17.79 8.45 9.95
CA THR A 92 17.08 7.31 10.56
C THR A 92 17.59 5.96 10.07
N ARG A 93 18.41 5.94 9.00
CA ARG A 93 18.82 4.72 8.28
C ARG A 93 17.63 3.85 7.87
N SER A 94 16.47 4.46 7.68
CA SER A 94 15.21 3.80 7.37
C SER A 94 14.60 4.37 6.09
N VAL A 95 13.66 3.63 5.53
CA VAL A 95 12.74 4.14 4.50
C VAL A 95 11.54 4.79 5.18
N ALA A 96 10.96 5.80 4.52
CA ALA A 96 9.80 6.48 5.03
C ALA A 96 8.56 5.57 5.02
N PRO A 97 7.74 5.54 6.09
CA PRO A 97 6.48 4.83 6.08
C PRO A 97 5.47 5.51 5.15
N LEU A 98 4.64 4.69 4.53
CA LEU A 98 3.55 5.09 3.66
C LEU A 98 2.21 4.84 4.33
N GLU A 99 1.27 5.73 4.06
CA GLU A 99 -0.12 5.58 4.45
C GLU A 99 -0.98 5.47 3.20
N PHE A 100 -1.55 4.28 2.99
CA PHE A 100 -2.60 4.05 2.03
C PHE A 100 -3.93 4.42 2.69
N SER A 101 -4.73 5.27 2.05
CA SER A 101 -6.04 5.65 2.55
C SER A 101 -7.08 5.66 1.43
N MET A 102 -8.23 5.08 1.70
CA MET A 102 -9.35 4.99 0.76
C MET A 102 -10.66 4.93 1.55
N GLY A 103 -11.49 5.97 1.43
CA GLY A 103 -12.69 6.10 2.25
C GLY A 103 -12.38 6.05 3.75
N SER A 104 -12.95 5.08 4.46
CA SER A 104 -12.71 4.85 5.89
C SER A 104 -11.54 3.91 6.19
N PHE A 105 -10.96 3.28 5.17
CA PHE A 105 -9.85 2.35 5.32
C PHE A 105 -8.53 3.10 5.27
N SER A 106 -7.65 2.82 6.24
CA SER A 106 -6.28 3.33 6.26
C SER A 106 -5.31 2.23 6.65
N PHE A 107 -4.14 2.21 6.02
CA PHE A 107 -3.09 1.25 6.28
C PHE A 107 -1.73 1.94 6.25
N LYS A 108 -1.00 1.85 7.36
CA LYS A 108 0.34 2.43 7.53
C LYS A 108 1.40 1.33 7.49
N GLY A 109 2.34 1.46 6.57
CA GLY A 109 3.37 0.46 6.37
C GLY A 109 4.53 0.91 5.51
N TYR A 110 5.59 0.12 5.50
CA TYR A 110 6.73 0.33 4.61
C TYR A 110 6.49 -0.35 3.26
N MET A 111 6.99 0.26 2.19
CA MET A 111 6.97 -0.37 0.87
C MET A 111 7.87 -1.60 0.88
N ASN A 112 7.28 -2.78 0.68
CA ASN A 112 8.02 -4.04 0.55
C ASN A 112 8.47 -4.29 -0.90
N GLY A 113 7.62 -3.92 -1.84
CA GLY A 113 7.90 -4.08 -3.26
C GLY A 113 6.75 -3.57 -4.12
N TYR A 114 7.08 -3.16 -5.34
CA TYR A 114 6.08 -2.75 -6.33
C TYR A 114 6.53 -3.13 -7.73
N THR A 115 5.56 -3.25 -8.63
CA THR A 115 5.73 -3.41 -10.07
C THR A 115 4.94 -2.31 -10.76
N LEU A 116 5.61 -1.55 -11.63
CA LEU A 116 4.98 -0.54 -12.49
C LEU A 116 4.99 -1.04 -13.93
N GLN A 117 3.81 -1.11 -14.55
CA GLN A 117 3.63 -1.54 -15.93
C GLN A 117 2.97 -0.43 -16.75
N ALA A 118 3.58 -0.04 -17.86
CA ALA A 118 2.92 0.80 -18.85
C ALA A 118 2.02 -0.06 -19.75
N VAL A 119 0.73 0.27 -19.80
CA VAL A 119 -0.30 -0.58 -20.43
C VAL A 119 -0.81 0.00 -21.75
N ARG A 120 -0.84 1.33 -21.88
CA ARG A 120 -1.26 2.02 -23.10
C ARG A 120 -0.27 3.10 -23.48
N PHE A 121 -0.14 3.34 -24.77
CA PHE A 121 0.80 4.29 -25.36
C PHE A 121 0.11 5.14 -26.41
N ASN A 122 0.53 6.40 -26.54
CA ASN A 122 0.12 7.28 -27.63
C ASN A 122 0.91 6.97 -28.92
N GLU A 123 0.58 7.67 -30.01
CA GLU A 123 1.27 7.53 -31.29
C GLU A 123 2.77 7.93 -31.23
N GLN A 124 3.15 8.73 -30.23
CA GLN A 124 4.53 9.15 -29.95
C GLN A 124 5.32 8.13 -29.11
N GLY A 125 4.67 7.08 -28.59
CA GLY A 125 5.28 6.06 -27.74
C GLY A 125 5.35 6.43 -26.25
N ASP A 126 4.75 7.54 -25.82
CA ASP A 126 4.61 7.86 -24.40
C ASP A 126 3.46 7.06 -23.79
N ALA A 127 3.65 6.58 -22.56
CA ALA A 127 2.61 5.87 -21.84
C ALA A 127 1.44 6.81 -21.51
N THR A 128 0.21 6.39 -21.80
CA THR A 128 -1.03 7.08 -21.40
C THR A 128 -1.73 6.40 -20.23
N SER A 129 -1.32 5.17 -19.88
CA SER A 129 -1.80 4.46 -18.71
C SER A 129 -0.72 3.60 -18.05
N LEU A 130 -0.70 3.64 -16.72
CA LEU A 130 0.17 2.86 -15.84
C LEU A 130 -0.66 1.98 -14.91
N ARG A 131 -0.20 0.74 -14.68
CA ARG A 131 -0.68 -0.15 -13.63
C ARG A 131 0.41 -0.32 -12.58
N LEU A 132 0.07 -0.04 -11.32
CA LEU A 132 0.94 -0.18 -10.16
C LEU A 132 0.42 -1.31 -9.27
N SER A 133 1.19 -2.38 -9.17
CA SER A 133 0.98 -3.45 -8.19
C SER A 133 1.95 -3.26 -7.04
N ALA A 134 1.46 -3.00 -5.83
CA ALA A 134 2.33 -2.71 -4.68
C ALA A 134 1.97 -3.54 -3.45
N THR A 135 2.97 -3.82 -2.63
CA THR A 135 2.82 -4.49 -1.33
C THR A 135 3.45 -3.65 -0.22
N LEU A 136 2.67 -3.36 0.82
CA LEU A 136 3.12 -2.69 2.03
C LEU A 136 3.20 -3.70 3.19
N ILE A 137 4.21 -3.57 4.04
CA ILE A 137 4.33 -4.28 5.32
C ILE A 137 3.94 -3.31 6.44
N SER A 138 3.03 -3.71 7.31
CA SER A 138 2.56 -2.88 8.43
C SER A 138 3.70 -2.43 9.35
N THR A 139 3.61 -1.20 9.83
CA THR A 139 4.49 -0.67 10.88
C THR A 139 4.20 -1.25 12.28
N GLY A 140 3.17 -2.10 12.41
CA GLY A 140 2.75 -2.67 13.69
C GLY A 140 1.75 -1.78 14.45
N ASP A 141 1.58 -0.53 14.04
CA ASP A 141 0.48 0.32 14.49
C ASP A 141 -0.83 -0.24 13.93
N LEU A 142 -1.54 -0.99 14.76
CA LEU A 142 -2.87 -1.50 14.48
C LEU A 142 -3.79 -0.36 14.05
N GLU A 143 -4.54 -0.63 12.99
CA GLU A 143 -5.72 0.08 12.52
C GLU A 143 -6.37 0.91 13.64
N GLN A 144 -6.22 2.24 13.58
CA GLN A 144 -7.17 3.08 14.27
C GLN A 144 -8.52 2.83 13.59
N LYS A 145 -9.34 1.95 14.16
CA LYS A 145 -10.77 1.91 13.86
C LYS A 145 -11.25 3.34 14.02
N GLY A 146 -11.59 3.98 12.90
CA GLY A 146 -12.31 5.23 12.88
C GLY A 146 -13.68 5.01 13.52
N ALA A 147 -13.72 5.06 14.85
CA ALA A 147 -14.95 5.23 15.60
C ALA A 147 -15.34 6.70 15.46
N LYS A 148 -16.17 6.98 14.46
CA LYS A 148 -17.10 8.09 14.51
C LYS A 148 -18.50 7.53 14.36
#